data_AF-A0A7G2EF59-F1
#
_entry.id   AF-A0A7G2EF59-F1
#
_cell.length_a   1.000
_cell.length_b   1.000
_cell.length_c   1.000
_cell.angle_alpha   90.00
_cell.angle_beta   90.00
_cell.angle_gamma   90.00
#
_symmetry.space_group_name_H-M   'P 1'
#
loop_
_entity.id
_entity.type
_entity.pdbx_description
1 polymer ?
#
loop_
_entity_poly.entity_id
_entity_poly.type
_entity_poly.pdbx_seq_one_letter_code
_entity_poly.pdbx_strand_id
1 'polypeptide(L)'
;MSRFPRRFIDDSSMEDAGISLCPSIHYRPINPNDLDRLEQIHRDIFPIKYESEFFQSVVNGVDTVSWAAVDRSRPDDHSDELIGFVTAKFVLAKDSEIDDLIHYDSSKGEETLIYILTLGVVETYRNRGIAMSLISEVIKYASGLSVCRGVYLHVIAHNNAAICLYKRLMFRCVRRLHGFYLIKRHHFDAFLFVYFINGSRTPCSPLEVAMFVVNYMKSGIKSVASKLANKDEKDLSLLWYGQFTPTQKERVHDFIESLNFDAKEGLDPKVSAWWKVVESYQERFEVKDIYRQKKSNRTVAPRIKVKVVRSYVDEKMKYGKELTMGNGEKLVETAIGNMSKVVPVVLLSAQVRAHGVGFCDGTCQHNALAKIKGQKEPRRYIMVSNPEVECPGECAWPFHTADKGPRGMTYQPASGEVGADALVIQLATGLADLATNPDLTKSLFKSETTPYNDDVKKNHESSSMYIVDPATKCTRVFGSGAFPGFTGRIRVDPITGGAFNSHGINHLKFLIPSIWDPKTKSCWTPM
;
A
#
# COMPACT_ATOMS: atom_id res chain seq x y z
N MET A 1 -53.80 18.79 -85.60
CA MET A 1 -52.68 19.77 -85.66
C MET A 1 -52.01 19.76 -84.29
N SER A 2 -50.96 18.95 -84.10
CA SER A 2 -49.52 19.31 -84.25
C SER A 2 -49.01 20.16 -83.08
N ARG A 3 -47.91 19.88 -82.38
CA ARG A 3 -46.89 18.80 -82.37
C ARG A 3 -46.10 18.98 -81.05
N PHE A 4 -45.69 17.86 -80.47
CA PHE A 4 -44.68 17.64 -79.39
C PHE A 4 -43.34 18.40 -79.59
N PRO A 5 -42.50 18.61 -78.54
CA PRO A 5 -41.70 17.54 -77.88
C PRO A 5 -41.56 17.71 -76.35
N ARG A 6 -41.08 16.77 -75.52
CA ARG A 6 -40.73 15.33 -75.58
C ARG A 6 -40.68 14.90 -74.10
N ARG A 7 -41.12 13.68 -73.80
CA ARG A 7 -40.92 13.02 -72.50
C ARG A 7 -39.44 12.86 -72.19
N PHE A 8 -39.07 13.05 -70.93
CA PHE A 8 -38.09 12.23 -70.26
C PHE A 8 -38.68 11.77 -68.92
N ILE A 9 -38.78 10.45 -68.78
CA ILE A 9 -38.90 9.74 -67.51
C ILE A 9 -37.46 9.37 -67.16
N ASP A 10 -37.00 9.78 -65.99
CA ASP A 10 -35.94 9.15 -65.18
C ASP A 10 -36.13 9.76 -63.78
N ASP A 11 -36.70 9.04 -62.83
CA ASP A 11 -36.15 7.93 -62.05
C ASP A 11 -35.11 8.38 -61.01
N SER A 12 -35.30 7.84 -59.81
CA SER A 12 -34.50 7.98 -58.59
C SER A 12 -34.52 9.35 -57.88
N SER A 13 -35.14 9.29 -56.69
CA SER A 13 -34.61 9.87 -55.47
C SER A 13 -33.08 9.90 -55.48
N MET A 14 -32.50 11.07 -55.65
CA MET A 14 -31.19 11.33 -55.05
C MET A 14 -31.41 11.49 -53.56
N GLU A 15 -31.50 10.34 -52.89
CA GLU A 15 -30.82 10.18 -51.62
C GLU A 15 -29.46 10.84 -51.80
N ASP A 16 -29.19 11.86 -50.99
CA ASP A 16 -27.84 12.30 -50.74
C ASP A 16 -27.11 11.04 -50.26
N ALA A 17 -26.46 10.36 -51.19
CA ALA A 17 -25.52 9.30 -50.93
C ALA A 17 -24.33 10.00 -50.30
N GLY A 18 -24.53 10.46 -49.05
CA GLY A 18 -23.48 10.80 -48.14
C GLY A 18 -22.57 9.60 -48.19
N ILE A 19 -21.44 9.79 -48.84
CA ILE A 19 -20.40 8.81 -48.99
C ILE A 19 -20.21 8.29 -47.57
N SER A 20 -20.67 7.07 -47.31
CA SER A 20 -20.46 6.42 -46.03
C SER A 20 -18.97 6.13 -46.01
N LEU A 21 -18.17 7.15 -45.69
CA LEU A 21 -16.75 7.04 -45.56
C LEU A 21 -16.55 5.91 -44.55
N CYS A 22 -16.00 4.81 -45.04
CA CYS A 22 -15.60 3.73 -44.18
C CYS A 22 -14.59 4.35 -43.21
N PRO A 23 -14.87 4.35 -41.89
CA PRO A 23 -14.05 5.10 -40.96
C PRO A 23 -12.63 4.58 -41.01
N SER A 24 -11.68 5.50 -41.14
CA SER A 24 -10.27 5.18 -41.32
C SER A 24 -9.60 5.16 -39.94
N ILE A 25 -9.78 4.04 -39.25
CA ILE A 25 -9.34 3.88 -37.86
C ILE A 25 -7.82 3.74 -37.79
N HIS A 26 -7.18 4.65 -37.07
CA HIS A 26 -5.75 4.62 -36.79
C HIS A 26 -5.50 4.49 -35.29
N TYR A 27 -4.43 3.79 -34.93
CA TYR A 27 -4.02 3.58 -33.54
C TYR A 27 -2.71 4.31 -33.27
N ARG A 28 -2.65 5.08 -32.17
CA ARG A 28 -1.46 5.82 -31.74
C ARG A 28 -1.36 5.84 -30.21
N PRO A 29 -0.18 6.11 -29.62
CA PRO A 29 -0.11 6.39 -28.19
C PRO A 29 -1.01 7.56 -27.78
N ILE A 30 -1.52 7.51 -26.55
CA ILE A 30 -2.19 8.67 -25.93
C ILE A 30 -1.13 9.73 -25.62
N ASN A 31 -1.46 11.00 -25.80
CA ASN A 31 -0.57 12.14 -25.53
C ASN A 31 -1.29 13.27 -24.76
N PRO A 32 -0.59 14.31 -24.28
CA PRO A 32 -1.20 15.39 -23.48
C PRO A 32 -2.40 16.11 -24.11
N ASN A 33 -2.49 16.18 -25.44
CA ASN A 33 -3.63 16.81 -26.13
C ASN A 33 -4.92 16.00 -26.00
N ASP A 34 -4.82 14.73 -25.61
CA ASP A 34 -5.97 13.84 -25.44
C ASP A 34 -6.66 14.01 -24.08
N LEU A 35 -6.06 14.76 -23.14
CA LEU A 35 -6.48 14.80 -21.73
C LEU A 35 -7.97 15.08 -21.54
N ASP A 36 -8.46 16.20 -22.06
CA ASP A 36 -9.84 16.64 -21.86
C ASP A 36 -10.84 15.63 -22.45
N ARG A 37 -10.51 15.13 -23.63
CA ARG A 37 -11.36 14.17 -24.34
C ARG A 37 -11.34 12.80 -23.67
N LEU A 38 -10.19 12.36 -23.17
CA LEU A 38 -10.03 11.11 -22.44
C LEU A 38 -10.86 11.16 -21.15
N GLU A 39 -10.77 12.24 -20.38
CA GLU A 39 -11.59 12.45 -19.18
C GLU A 39 -13.09 12.44 -19.51
N GLN A 40 -13.48 13.15 -20.58
CA GLN A 40 -14.87 13.23 -21.00
C GLN A 40 -15.44 11.84 -21.30
N ILE A 41 -14.78 11.07 -22.17
CA ILE A 41 -15.28 9.74 -22.52
C ILE A 41 -15.31 8.83 -21.28
N HIS A 42 -14.33 8.93 -20.38
CA HIS A 42 -14.37 8.15 -19.13
C HIS A 42 -15.62 8.47 -18.29
N ARG A 43 -15.96 9.74 -18.14
CA ARG A 43 -17.19 10.17 -17.44
C ARG A 43 -18.46 9.64 -18.11
N ASP A 44 -18.47 9.55 -19.43
CA ASP A 44 -19.65 9.15 -20.19
C ASP A 44 -19.88 7.63 -20.19
N ILE A 45 -18.82 6.82 -20.27
CA ILE A 45 -18.95 5.37 -20.50
C ILE A 45 -18.64 4.50 -19.28
N PHE A 46 -17.92 5.02 -18.27
CA PHE A 46 -17.62 4.26 -17.06
C PHE A 46 -18.49 4.69 -15.87
N PRO A 47 -19.03 3.74 -15.10
CA PRO A 47 -19.81 4.04 -13.90
C PRO A 47 -18.92 4.41 -12.68
N ILE A 48 -17.60 4.39 -12.84
CA ILE A 48 -16.59 4.66 -11.80
C ILE A 48 -15.88 5.95 -12.18
N LYS A 49 -15.69 6.83 -11.20
CA LYS A 49 -14.94 8.08 -11.36
C LYS A 49 -13.46 7.85 -11.09
N TYR A 50 -12.62 8.47 -11.90
CA TYR A 50 -11.17 8.46 -11.76
C TYR A 50 -10.72 9.90 -11.43
N GLU A 51 -9.67 10.02 -10.63
CA GLU A 51 -9.09 11.32 -10.24
C GLU A 51 -8.24 11.91 -11.36
N SER A 52 -8.02 13.23 -11.36
CA SER A 52 -7.24 13.93 -12.38
C SER A 52 -5.80 13.41 -12.51
N GLU A 53 -5.19 12.96 -11.41
CA GLU A 53 -3.82 12.40 -11.40
C GLU A 53 -3.71 11.13 -12.26
N PHE A 54 -4.78 10.31 -12.32
CA PHE A 54 -4.81 9.13 -13.17
C PHE A 54 -4.68 9.53 -14.65
N PHE A 55 -5.45 10.53 -15.09
CA PHE A 55 -5.42 10.98 -16.47
C PHE A 55 -4.10 11.65 -16.81
N GLN A 56 -3.54 12.45 -15.89
CA GLN A 56 -2.21 13.04 -16.02
C GLN A 56 -1.12 11.96 -16.17
N SER A 57 -1.18 10.87 -15.40
CA SER A 57 -0.24 9.76 -15.52
C SER A 57 -0.31 9.11 -16.92
N VAL A 58 -1.53 8.91 -17.43
CA VAL A 58 -1.78 8.25 -18.73
C VAL A 58 -1.27 9.08 -19.91
N VAL A 59 -1.58 10.39 -19.94
CA VAL A 59 -1.21 11.24 -21.07
C VAL A 59 0.28 11.58 -21.11
N ASN A 60 0.94 11.54 -19.94
CA ASN A 60 2.39 11.75 -19.82
C ASN A 60 3.21 10.44 -19.92
N GLY A 61 2.55 9.28 -20.00
CA GLY A 61 3.23 7.98 -20.09
C GLY A 61 4.02 7.59 -18.84
N VAL A 62 3.69 8.16 -17.68
CA VAL A 62 4.33 7.83 -16.40
C VAL A 62 3.73 6.52 -15.90
N ASP A 63 4.57 5.50 -15.72
CA ASP A 63 4.22 4.15 -15.24
C ASP A 63 3.04 3.47 -15.96
N THR A 64 2.68 3.97 -17.14
CA THR A 64 1.52 3.52 -17.92
C THR A 64 1.88 3.39 -19.39
N VAL A 65 1.21 2.46 -20.06
CA VAL A 65 1.23 2.30 -21.51
C VAL A 65 -0.21 2.40 -22.01
N SER A 66 -0.41 3.14 -23.08
CA SER A 66 -1.74 3.52 -23.53
C SER A 66 -1.81 3.70 -25.04
N TRP A 67 -2.95 3.34 -25.62
CA TRP A 67 -3.23 3.52 -27.03
C TRP A 67 -4.60 4.16 -27.22
N ALA A 68 -4.68 5.13 -28.12
CA ALA A 68 -5.90 5.72 -28.64
C ALA A 68 -6.22 5.13 -30.02
N ALA A 69 -7.51 5.04 -30.32
CA ALA A 69 -8.06 4.89 -31.66
C ALA A 69 -8.63 6.24 -32.11
N VAL A 70 -8.28 6.69 -33.31
CA VAL A 70 -8.77 7.92 -33.94
C VAL A 70 -9.35 7.59 -35.32
N ASP A 71 -10.34 8.36 -35.76
CA ASP A 71 -10.90 8.23 -37.10
C ASP A 71 -10.45 9.41 -37.98
N ARG A 72 -9.45 9.15 -38.82
CA ARG A 72 -8.87 10.17 -39.71
C ARG A 72 -9.79 10.56 -40.87
N SER A 73 -10.93 9.89 -41.03
CA SER A 73 -11.94 10.28 -42.03
C SER A 73 -12.89 11.36 -41.51
N ARG A 74 -12.82 11.72 -40.21
CA ARG A 74 -13.59 12.84 -39.65
C ARG A 74 -13.04 14.17 -40.18
N PRO A 75 -13.90 15.20 -40.37
CA PRO A 75 -13.47 16.52 -40.82
C PRO A 75 -12.37 17.10 -39.92
N ASP A 76 -11.49 17.93 -40.50
CA ASP A 76 -10.14 18.24 -39.99
C ASP A 76 -10.07 18.59 -38.50
N ASP A 77 -11.08 19.26 -37.93
CA ASP A 77 -11.12 19.64 -36.51
C ASP A 77 -11.29 18.46 -35.52
N HIS A 78 -11.66 17.26 -35.99
CA HIS A 78 -11.91 16.09 -35.13
C HIS A 78 -11.19 14.82 -35.63
N SER A 79 -10.33 14.94 -36.64
CA SER A 79 -9.62 13.82 -37.28
C SER A 79 -8.62 13.12 -36.35
N ASP A 80 -8.10 13.83 -35.35
CA ASP A 80 -7.20 13.30 -34.31
C ASP A 80 -7.89 13.13 -32.93
N GLU A 81 -9.20 13.39 -32.86
CA GLU A 81 -9.98 13.20 -31.63
C GLU A 81 -10.19 11.70 -31.35
N LEU A 82 -9.87 11.28 -30.13
CA LEU A 82 -10.01 9.89 -29.71
C LEU A 82 -11.47 9.40 -29.69
N ILE A 83 -11.68 8.25 -30.31
CA ILE A 83 -12.95 7.51 -30.39
C ILE A 83 -12.89 6.17 -29.63
N GLY A 84 -11.71 5.77 -29.18
CA GLY A 84 -11.50 4.63 -28.30
C GLY A 84 -10.12 4.68 -27.67
N PHE A 85 -9.94 3.94 -26.59
CA PHE A 85 -8.68 3.90 -25.86
C PHE A 85 -8.52 2.61 -25.07
N VAL A 86 -7.27 2.28 -24.77
CA VAL A 86 -6.90 1.32 -23.72
C VAL A 86 -5.75 1.90 -22.91
N THR A 87 -5.84 1.77 -21.58
CA THR A 87 -4.77 2.15 -20.66
C THR A 87 -4.37 0.94 -19.84
N ALA A 88 -3.06 0.77 -19.66
CA ALA A 88 -2.51 -0.33 -18.90
C ALA A 88 -1.26 0.10 -18.14
N LYS A 89 -0.85 -0.69 -17.16
CA LYS A 89 0.38 -0.45 -16.40
C LYS A 89 1.19 -1.73 -16.23
N PHE A 90 2.48 -1.54 -15.95
CA PHE A 90 3.35 -2.63 -15.55
C PHE A 90 3.09 -3.03 -14.10
N VAL A 91 3.09 -4.33 -13.86
CA VAL A 91 3.01 -4.93 -12.52
C VAL A 91 4.06 -6.04 -12.47
N LEU A 92 4.84 -6.15 -11.41
CA LEU A 92 5.71 -7.31 -11.22
C LEU A 92 4.83 -8.54 -11.00
N ALA A 93 5.13 -9.66 -11.65
CA ALA A 93 4.31 -10.86 -11.58
C ALA A 93 4.08 -11.32 -10.13
N LYS A 94 5.11 -11.19 -9.29
CA LYS A 94 5.11 -11.54 -7.86
C LYS A 94 4.25 -10.62 -6.98
N ASP A 95 4.03 -9.39 -7.43
CA ASP A 95 3.22 -8.40 -6.71
C ASP A 95 1.77 -8.36 -7.23
N SER A 96 1.47 -9.19 -8.23
CA SER A 96 0.13 -9.29 -8.80
C SER A 96 -0.74 -10.23 -7.98
N GLU A 97 -2.05 -10.01 -8.02
CA GLU A 97 -3.01 -10.94 -7.42
C GLU A 97 -3.01 -12.32 -8.09
N ILE A 98 -2.35 -12.49 -9.24
CA ILE A 98 -2.27 -13.77 -9.97
C ILE A 98 -0.89 -14.43 -9.86
N ASP A 99 -0.04 -14.02 -8.93
CA ASP A 99 1.29 -14.61 -8.67
C ASP A 99 1.24 -16.15 -8.58
N ASP A 100 0.25 -16.67 -7.86
CA ASP A 100 -0.03 -18.11 -7.69
C ASP A 100 -0.34 -18.85 -9.01
N LEU A 101 -0.70 -18.12 -10.06
CA LEU A 101 -1.00 -18.67 -11.39
C LEU A 101 0.17 -18.58 -12.36
N ILE A 102 1.28 -17.92 -11.99
CA ILE A 102 2.45 -17.73 -12.84
C ILE A 102 3.51 -18.79 -12.52
N HIS A 103 3.90 -19.53 -13.55
CA HIS A 103 5.06 -20.41 -13.47
C HIS A 103 6.33 -19.60 -13.74
N TYR A 104 7.16 -19.47 -12.71
CA TYR A 104 8.41 -18.73 -12.78
C TYR A 104 9.53 -19.56 -13.40
N ASP A 105 10.16 -19.01 -14.43
CA ASP A 105 11.41 -19.57 -14.94
C ASP A 105 12.58 -18.98 -14.13
N SER A 106 13.17 -19.81 -13.27
CA SER A 106 14.29 -19.42 -12.40
C SER A 106 15.54 -18.92 -13.15
N SER A 107 15.62 -19.11 -14.47
CA SER A 107 16.70 -18.61 -15.32
C SER A 107 16.44 -17.21 -15.90
N LYS A 108 15.20 -16.72 -15.81
CA LYS A 108 14.80 -15.40 -16.31
C LYS A 108 14.75 -14.39 -15.16
N GLY A 109 15.08 -13.14 -15.45
CA GLY A 109 15.04 -12.03 -14.48
C GLY A 109 13.63 -11.73 -13.97
N GLU A 110 13.43 -10.58 -13.33
CA GLU A 110 12.13 -10.20 -12.78
C GLU A 110 11.03 -10.21 -13.84
N GLU A 111 10.09 -11.14 -13.67
CA GLU A 111 9.00 -11.35 -14.60
C GLU A 111 7.88 -10.34 -14.34
N THR A 112 7.29 -9.80 -15.41
CA THR A 112 6.29 -8.74 -15.34
C THR A 112 4.95 -9.21 -15.89
N LEU A 113 3.91 -8.44 -15.60
CA LEU A 113 2.58 -8.53 -16.15
C LEU A 113 2.12 -7.15 -16.60
N ILE A 114 1.18 -7.12 -17.54
CA ILE A 114 0.49 -5.89 -17.93
C ILE A 114 -0.94 -5.93 -17.38
N TYR A 115 -1.29 -4.95 -16.56
CA TYR A 115 -2.64 -4.80 -16.03
C TYR A 115 -3.41 -3.77 -16.84
N ILE A 116 -4.48 -4.18 -17.53
CA ILE A 116 -5.37 -3.24 -18.23
C ILE A 116 -6.25 -2.53 -17.20
N LEU A 117 -6.10 -1.21 -17.12
CA LEU A 117 -6.82 -0.33 -16.19
C LEU A 117 -8.19 0.05 -16.75
N THR A 118 -8.23 0.53 -17.99
CA THR A 118 -9.45 0.98 -18.66
C THR A 118 -9.43 0.63 -20.14
N LEU A 119 -10.59 0.31 -20.70
CA LEU A 119 -10.80 0.03 -22.13
C LEU A 119 -12.15 0.59 -22.55
N GLY A 120 -12.15 1.54 -23.48
CA GLY A 120 -13.35 2.26 -23.91
C GLY A 120 -13.43 2.44 -25.41
N VAL A 121 -14.64 2.39 -25.96
CA VAL A 121 -14.96 2.83 -27.33
C VAL A 121 -16.26 3.62 -27.28
N VAL A 122 -16.28 4.79 -27.91
CA VAL A 122 -17.49 5.63 -28.00
C VAL A 122 -18.60 4.87 -28.69
N GLU A 123 -19.84 5.12 -28.27
CA GLU A 123 -20.98 4.27 -28.61
C GLU A 123 -21.20 4.09 -30.12
N THR A 124 -21.06 5.15 -30.91
CA THR A 124 -21.24 5.16 -32.38
C THR A 124 -20.19 4.35 -33.15
N TYR A 125 -19.06 4.02 -32.50
CA TYR A 125 -17.95 3.25 -33.05
C TYR A 125 -17.84 1.84 -32.45
N ARG A 126 -18.75 1.43 -31.55
CA ARG A 126 -18.80 0.07 -31.01
C ARG A 126 -19.15 -0.95 -32.11
N ASN A 127 -18.83 -2.22 -31.86
CA ASN A 127 -19.07 -3.34 -32.78
C ASN A 127 -18.33 -3.27 -34.13
N ARG A 128 -17.32 -2.39 -34.27
CA ARG A 128 -16.45 -2.27 -35.46
C ARG A 128 -15.06 -2.88 -35.28
N GLY A 129 -14.86 -3.70 -34.24
CA GLY A 129 -13.57 -4.36 -33.95
C GLY A 129 -12.53 -3.50 -33.23
N ILE A 130 -12.79 -2.21 -32.97
CA ILE A 130 -11.81 -1.27 -32.37
C ILE A 130 -11.31 -1.74 -31.00
N ALA A 131 -12.21 -2.15 -30.09
CA ALA A 131 -11.82 -2.64 -28.78
C ALA A 131 -10.94 -3.91 -28.87
N MET A 132 -11.21 -4.76 -29.87
CA MET A 132 -10.43 -5.96 -30.14
C MET A 132 -9.01 -5.58 -30.59
N SER A 133 -8.90 -4.65 -31.53
CA SER A 133 -7.61 -4.13 -32.01
C SER A 133 -6.81 -3.42 -30.91
N LEU A 134 -7.45 -2.63 -30.05
CA LEU A 134 -6.78 -1.99 -28.91
C LEU A 134 -6.20 -3.01 -27.93
N ILE A 135 -6.94 -4.06 -27.59
CA ILE A 135 -6.40 -5.15 -26.75
C ILE A 135 -5.30 -5.90 -27.50
N SER A 136 -5.43 -6.10 -28.82
CA SER A 136 -4.37 -6.71 -29.64
C SER A 136 -3.07 -5.92 -29.61
N GLU A 137 -3.12 -4.58 -29.60
CA GLU A 137 -1.92 -3.75 -29.41
C GLU A 137 -1.27 -3.98 -28.04
N VAL A 138 -2.07 -4.09 -26.97
CA VAL A 138 -1.56 -4.43 -25.62
C VAL A 138 -0.91 -5.82 -25.61
N ILE A 139 -1.56 -6.83 -26.19
CA ILE A 139 -1.02 -8.20 -26.25
C ILE A 139 0.26 -8.23 -27.09
N LYS A 140 0.30 -7.53 -28.23
CA LYS A 140 1.47 -7.44 -29.11
C LYS A 140 2.63 -6.78 -28.37
N TYR A 141 2.36 -5.66 -27.69
CA TYR A 141 3.35 -4.98 -26.85
C TYR A 141 3.86 -5.90 -25.73
N ALA A 142 2.95 -6.55 -24.98
CA ALA A 142 3.30 -7.51 -23.94
C ALA A 142 4.14 -8.68 -24.46
N SER A 143 3.82 -9.20 -25.64
CA SER A 143 4.53 -10.33 -26.27
C SER A 143 5.93 -9.95 -26.75
N GLY A 144 6.17 -8.68 -27.06
CA GLY A 144 7.50 -8.16 -27.37
C GLY A 144 8.44 -8.09 -26.17
N LEU A 145 7.91 -8.22 -24.95
CA LEU A 145 8.69 -8.14 -23.71
C LEU A 145 9.06 -9.54 -23.22
N SER A 146 10.36 -9.87 -23.24
CA SER A 146 10.87 -11.19 -22.86
C SER A 146 10.58 -11.59 -21.41
N VAL A 147 10.43 -10.60 -20.52
CA VAL A 147 10.12 -10.79 -19.10
C VAL A 147 8.62 -10.77 -18.80
N CYS A 148 7.77 -10.34 -19.74
CA CYS A 148 6.32 -10.32 -19.52
C CYS A 148 5.75 -11.74 -19.56
N ARG A 149 4.83 -12.05 -18.65
CA ARG A 149 4.20 -13.37 -18.48
C ARG A 149 2.71 -13.35 -18.77
N GLY A 150 2.13 -12.20 -19.03
CA GLY A 150 0.71 -12.12 -19.34
C GLY A 150 0.11 -10.73 -19.20
N VAL A 151 -1.12 -10.63 -19.66
CA VAL A 151 -1.99 -9.47 -19.54
C VAL A 151 -3.18 -9.86 -18.69
N TYR A 152 -3.58 -9.04 -17.72
CA TYR A 152 -4.76 -9.33 -16.91
C TYR A 152 -5.60 -8.09 -16.63
N LEU A 153 -6.85 -8.30 -16.24
CA LEU A 153 -7.84 -7.25 -16.01
C LEU A 153 -9.02 -7.70 -15.17
N HIS A 154 -9.75 -6.72 -14.65
CA HIS A 154 -11.05 -6.90 -14.02
C HIS A 154 -12.19 -6.44 -14.93
N VAL A 155 -13.28 -7.20 -14.93
CA VAL A 155 -14.53 -6.82 -15.59
C VAL A 155 -15.71 -7.01 -14.64
N ILE A 156 -16.61 -6.03 -14.58
CA ILE A 156 -17.82 -6.14 -13.76
C ILE A 156 -18.69 -7.31 -14.21
N ALA A 157 -19.21 -8.09 -13.26
CA ALA A 157 -19.77 -9.41 -13.53
C ALA A 157 -20.99 -9.41 -14.45
N HIS A 158 -21.70 -8.28 -14.57
CA HIS A 158 -22.85 -8.12 -15.46
C HIS A 158 -22.51 -7.51 -16.83
N ASN A 159 -21.24 -7.18 -17.11
CA ASN A 159 -20.83 -6.66 -18.42
C ASN A 159 -20.55 -7.80 -19.41
N ASN A 160 -21.64 -8.39 -19.93
CA ASN A 160 -21.59 -9.52 -20.85
C ASN A 160 -20.81 -9.21 -22.14
N ALA A 161 -20.91 -7.99 -22.66
CA ALA A 161 -20.21 -7.60 -23.88
C ALA A 161 -18.69 -7.65 -23.71
N ALA A 162 -18.16 -7.10 -22.61
CA ALA A 162 -16.74 -7.16 -22.30
C ALA A 162 -16.28 -8.59 -21.97
N ILE A 163 -17.07 -9.35 -21.21
CA ILE A 163 -16.79 -10.77 -20.93
C ILE A 163 -16.68 -11.58 -22.23
N CYS A 164 -17.60 -11.39 -23.19
CA CYS A 164 -17.55 -12.04 -24.50
C CYS A 164 -16.33 -11.61 -25.32
N LEU A 165 -15.97 -10.32 -25.28
CA LEU A 165 -14.78 -9.80 -25.94
C LEU A 165 -13.50 -10.45 -25.42
N TYR A 166 -13.30 -10.47 -24.09
CA TYR A 166 -12.11 -11.05 -23.47
C TYR A 166 -11.99 -12.56 -23.73
N LYS A 167 -13.11 -13.30 -23.64
CA LYS A 167 -13.14 -14.73 -24.01
C LYS A 167 -12.77 -14.98 -25.47
N ARG A 168 -13.25 -14.13 -26.39
CA ARG A 168 -12.93 -14.23 -27.83
C ARG A 168 -11.45 -13.97 -28.11
N LEU A 169 -10.84 -13.13 -27.31
CA LEU A 169 -9.39 -12.86 -27.31
C LEU A 169 -8.60 -13.85 -26.46
N MET A 170 -9.19 -15.00 -26.11
CA MET A 170 -8.56 -16.09 -25.36
C MET A 170 -8.08 -15.73 -23.94
N PHE A 171 -8.57 -14.64 -23.34
CA PHE A 171 -8.40 -14.44 -21.90
C PHE A 171 -9.20 -15.50 -21.14
N ARG A 172 -8.60 -16.05 -20.08
CA ARG A 172 -9.22 -17.03 -19.18
C ARG A 172 -9.79 -16.31 -17.97
N CYS A 173 -11.05 -16.59 -17.63
CA CYS A 173 -11.63 -16.16 -16.37
C CYS A 173 -11.07 -17.06 -15.25
N VAL A 174 -10.28 -16.50 -14.34
CA VAL A 174 -9.58 -17.27 -13.30
C VAL A 174 -10.25 -17.15 -11.94
N ARG A 175 -10.91 -16.04 -11.63
CA ARG A 175 -11.60 -15.82 -10.34
C ARG A 175 -12.83 -14.93 -10.48
N ARG A 176 -13.77 -15.09 -9.53
CA ARG A 176 -14.86 -14.15 -9.27
C ARG A 176 -14.59 -13.44 -7.94
N LEU A 177 -14.59 -12.12 -7.94
CA LEU A 177 -14.34 -11.29 -6.78
C LEU A 177 -15.65 -10.66 -6.34
N HIS A 178 -16.07 -10.96 -5.11
CA HIS A 178 -17.38 -10.54 -4.60
C HIS A 178 -17.34 -9.10 -4.10
N GLY A 179 -18.33 -8.28 -4.49
CA GLY A 179 -18.46 -6.89 -4.06
C GLY A 179 -17.30 -5.96 -4.43
N PHE A 180 -16.54 -6.31 -5.47
CA PHE A 180 -15.33 -5.63 -5.92
C PHE A 180 -15.58 -4.18 -6.38
N TYR A 181 -16.64 -3.93 -7.14
CA TYR A 181 -16.99 -2.59 -7.61
C TYR A 181 -18.05 -1.95 -6.72
N LEU A 182 -17.86 -0.68 -6.38
CA LEU A 182 -18.87 0.15 -5.72
C LEU A 182 -19.40 1.19 -6.72
N ILE A 183 -20.63 1.02 -7.20
CA ILE A 183 -21.25 1.92 -8.17
C ILE A 183 -22.57 2.40 -7.60
N LYS A 184 -22.74 3.72 -7.49
CA LYS A 184 -23.95 4.35 -6.92
C LYS A 184 -24.38 3.72 -5.58
N ARG A 185 -23.40 3.41 -4.70
CA ARG A 185 -23.57 2.77 -3.38
C ARG A 185 -24.03 1.31 -3.39
N HIS A 186 -24.05 0.66 -4.56
CA HIS A 186 -24.29 -0.78 -4.67
C HIS A 186 -22.98 -1.51 -4.99
N HIS A 187 -22.79 -2.66 -4.33
CA HIS A 187 -21.67 -3.55 -4.58
C HIS A 187 -21.97 -4.46 -5.77
N PHE A 188 -21.00 -4.58 -6.68
CA PHE A 188 -21.06 -5.47 -7.82
C PHE A 188 -19.81 -6.33 -7.87
N ASP A 189 -20.01 -7.60 -8.20
CA ASP A 189 -18.90 -8.54 -8.38
C ASP A 189 -18.07 -8.21 -9.61
N ALA A 190 -16.83 -8.68 -9.63
CA ALA A 190 -15.95 -8.66 -10.78
C ALA A 190 -15.50 -10.07 -11.18
N PHE A 191 -15.14 -10.25 -12.44
CA PHE A 191 -14.37 -11.37 -12.92
C PHE A 191 -12.95 -10.92 -13.26
N LEU A 192 -11.98 -11.73 -12.83
CA LEU A 192 -10.58 -11.58 -13.14
C LEU A 192 -10.25 -12.40 -14.39
N PHE A 193 -9.78 -11.74 -15.44
CA PHE A 193 -9.41 -12.34 -16.71
C PHE A 193 -7.90 -12.24 -16.94
N VAL A 194 -7.28 -13.33 -17.42
CA VAL A 194 -5.83 -13.44 -17.65
C VAL A 194 -5.54 -14.03 -19.03
N TYR A 195 -4.65 -13.39 -19.79
CA TYR A 195 -4.04 -13.89 -21.02
C TYR A 195 -2.56 -14.18 -20.75
N PHE A 196 -2.18 -15.45 -20.75
CA PHE A 196 -0.82 -15.91 -20.46
C PHE A 196 0.08 -15.79 -21.70
N ILE A 197 1.32 -15.32 -21.51
CA ILE A 197 2.31 -15.05 -22.56
C ILE A 197 3.65 -15.67 -22.16
N ASN A 198 4.50 -16.02 -23.14
CA ASN A 198 5.88 -16.49 -22.92
C ASN A 198 6.01 -17.76 -22.06
N GLY A 199 5.06 -18.68 -22.17
CA GLY A 199 5.16 -20.02 -21.58
C GLY A 199 4.55 -20.17 -20.18
N SER A 200 3.98 -19.10 -19.60
CA SER A 200 3.20 -19.23 -18.36
C SER A 200 1.98 -20.13 -18.61
N ARG A 201 1.83 -21.18 -17.79
CA ARG A 201 0.66 -22.07 -17.76
C ARG A 201 0.23 -22.26 -16.31
N THR A 202 -1.06 -22.47 -16.11
CA THR A 202 -1.62 -22.95 -14.85
C THR A 202 -1.08 -24.36 -14.54
N PRO A 203 -0.73 -24.71 -13.28
CA PRO A 203 -0.36 -26.07 -12.93
C PRO A 203 -1.54 -27.01 -13.19
N CYS A 204 -1.36 -27.97 -14.10
CA CYS A 204 -2.37 -28.94 -14.48
C CYS A 204 -1.89 -30.35 -14.12
N SER A 205 -2.07 -30.79 -12.87
CA SER A 205 -2.15 -32.20 -12.47
C SER A 205 -2.27 -32.39 -10.95
N PRO A 206 -3.14 -33.29 -10.44
CA PRO A 206 -3.21 -33.65 -9.01
C PRO A 206 -1.91 -34.21 -8.40
N LEU A 207 -1.00 -34.73 -9.23
CA LEU A 207 0.27 -35.33 -8.77
C LEU A 207 1.30 -34.28 -8.31
N GLU A 208 1.26 -33.05 -8.84
CA GLU A 208 2.17 -31.98 -8.42
C GLU A 208 1.76 -31.37 -7.07
N VAL A 209 0.46 -31.36 -6.76
CA VAL A 209 -0.09 -30.98 -5.45
C VAL A 209 0.38 -31.96 -4.36
N ALA A 210 0.47 -33.25 -4.68
CA ALA A 210 0.94 -34.27 -3.74
C ALA A 210 2.42 -34.10 -3.37
N MET A 211 3.27 -33.66 -4.32
CA MET A 211 4.68 -33.33 -4.03
C MET A 211 4.83 -32.12 -3.11
N PHE A 212 3.87 -31.18 -3.15
CA PHE A 212 3.83 -30.02 -2.25
C PHE A 212 3.56 -30.42 -0.79
N VAL A 213 2.68 -31.41 -0.58
CA VAL A 213 2.34 -31.92 0.77
C VAL A 213 3.45 -32.79 1.37
N VAL A 214 4.15 -33.58 0.54
CA VAL A 214 5.23 -34.48 1.00
C VAL A 214 6.48 -33.71 1.47
N ASN A 215 6.81 -32.58 0.85
CA ASN A 215 7.93 -31.74 1.30
C ASN A 215 7.60 -30.96 2.58
N TYR A 216 6.32 -30.64 2.81
CA TYR A 216 5.87 -29.96 4.03
C TYR A 216 5.94 -30.87 5.28
N MET A 217 5.79 -32.19 5.12
CA MET A 217 5.80 -33.13 6.25
C MET A 217 7.18 -33.69 6.64
N LYS A 218 8.25 -33.39 5.89
CA LYS A 218 9.62 -33.84 6.21
C LYS A 218 10.44 -32.90 7.08
N SER A 219 9.95 -31.70 7.44
CA SER A 219 10.68 -30.77 8.30
C SER A 219 10.22 -30.73 9.77
N GLY A 220 9.41 -31.70 10.20
CA GLY A 220 8.97 -31.82 11.59
C GLY A 220 9.87 -32.73 12.43
N ILE A 221 10.39 -32.18 13.54
CA ILE A 221 11.09 -32.82 14.67
C ILE A 221 12.64 -32.82 14.59
N LYS A 222 13.24 -31.83 15.28
CA LYS A 222 14.24 -32.02 16.35
C LYS A 222 14.32 -30.77 17.23
N SER A 223 14.24 -30.97 18.54
CA SER A 223 14.14 -29.95 19.59
C SER A 223 15.43 -29.83 20.41
N VAL A 224 15.56 -28.68 21.05
CA VAL A 224 16.40 -28.26 22.19
C VAL A 224 17.86 -27.81 21.95
N ALA A 225 18.02 -26.52 22.27
CA ALA A 225 19.19 -25.77 22.78
C ALA A 225 20.47 -25.63 21.94
N SER A 226 20.67 -24.40 21.44
CA SER A 226 21.80 -23.58 21.91
C SER A 226 21.44 -22.09 21.88
N LYS A 227 21.70 -21.44 23.00
CA LYS A 227 21.66 -19.99 23.24
C LYS A 227 22.83 -19.32 22.48
N LEU A 228 22.71 -17.99 22.37
CA LEU A 228 23.62 -17.02 21.75
C LEU A 228 23.44 -16.80 20.24
N ALA A 229 22.30 -16.23 19.87
CA ALA A 229 22.30 -15.10 18.94
C ALA A 229 22.00 -13.85 19.78
N ASN A 230 22.70 -12.73 19.55
CA ASN A 230 22.48 -11.48 20.28
C ASN A 230 20.98 -11.15 20.29
N LYS A 231 20.42 -11.11 21.49
CA LYS A 231 18.99 -10.90 21.71
C LYS A 231 18.85 -9.41 21.99
N ASP A 232 18.44 -8.65 20.97
CA ASP A 232 18.20 -7.23 21.16
C ASP A 232 16.91 -7.06 21.99
N GLU A 233 17.07 -6.57 23.21
CA GLU A 233 15.98 -6.30 24.15
C GLU A 233 15.79 -4.78 24.25
N LYS A 234 14.55 -4.32 24.10
CA LYS A 234 14.15 -2.92 24.16
C LYS A 234 13.29 -2.72 25.40
N ASP A 235 13.92 -2.09 26.38
CA ASP A 235 13.32 -1.78 27.67
C ASP A 235 12.61 -0.43 27.56
N LEU A 236 11.28 -0.43 27.51
CA LEU A 236 10.47 0.76 27.44
C LEU A 236 10.25 1.35 28.85
N SER A 237 10.38 2.66 28.96
CA SER A 237 9.97 3.43 30.13
C SER A 237 8.83 4.35 29.78
N LEU A 238 7.62 4.01 30.21
CA LEU A 238 6.40 4.75 29.91
C LEU A 238 6.20 5.88 30.92
N LEU A 239 6.02 7.09 30.42
CA LEU A 239 5.56 8.26 31.19
C LEU A 239 4.16 8.64 30.72
N TRP A 240 3.17 8.51 31.58
CA TRP A 240 1.81 8.97 31.39
C TRP A 240 1.67 10.38 31.96
N TYR A 241 1.63 11.40 31.09
CA TYR A 241 1.61 12.80 31.50
C TYR A 241 0.17 13.33 31.52
N GLY A 242 -0.39 13.47 32.73
CA GLY A 242 -1.78 13.79 33.01
C GLY A 242 -2.67 12.55 33.17
N GLN A 243 -3.98 12.73 32.94
CA GLN A 243 -5.00 11.70 33.26
C GLN A 243 -5.32 10.82 32.04
N PHE A 244 -5.32 9.50 32.25
CA PHE A 244 -5.65 8.50 31.24
C PHE A 244 -6.68 7.52 31.79
N THR A 245 -7.56 7.01 30.92
CA THR A 245 -8.51 5.98 31.30
C THR A 245 -7.79 4.66 31.60
N PRO A 246 -8.36 3.76 32.43
CA PRO A 246 -7.82 2.42 32.62
C PRO A 246 -7.66 1.68 31.28
N THR A 247 -8.66 1.77 30.40
CA THR A 247 -8.65 1.15 29.08
C THR A 247 -7.52 1.65 28.19
N GLN A 248 -7.21 2.95 28.16
CA GLN A 248 -6.05 3.48 27.43
C GLN A 248 -4.73 2.87 27.93
N LYS A 249 -4.57 2.73 29.25
CA LYS A 249 -3.36 2.14 29.85
C LYS A 249 -3.23 0.65 29.55
N GLU A 250 -4.32 -0.09 29.72
CA GLU A 250 -4.39 -1.53 29.45
C GLU A 250 -4.11 -1.83 27.98
N ARG A 251 -4.76 -1.13 27.05
CA ARG A 251 -4.59 -1.36 25.61
C ARG A 251 -3.18 -1.13 25.11
N VAL A 252 -2.49 -0.12 25.63
CA VAL A 252 -1.06 0.11 25.35
C VAL A 252 -0.20 -1.03 25.89
N HIS A 253 -0.44 -1.46 27.13
CA HIS A 253 0.31 -2.56 27.73
C HIS A 253 0.11 -3.88 26.98
N ASP A 254 -1.15 -4.22 26.68
CA ASP A 254 -1.54 -5.43 25.95
C ASP A 254 -0.95 -5.45 24.55
N PHE A 255 -0.92 -4.31 23.86
CA PHE A 255 -0.28 -4.19 22.55
C PHE A 255 1.23 -4.49 22.65
N ILE A 256 1.94 -3.87 23.61
CA ILE A 256 3.38 -4.09 23.79
C ILE A 256 3.68 -5.56 24.11
N GLU A 257 2.87 -6.19 24.96
CA GLU A 257 3.02 -7.61 25.27
C GLU A 257 2.76 -8.49 24.05
N SER A 258 1.78 -8.12 23.21
CA SER A 258 1.42 -8.81 21.97
C SER A 258 2.54 -8.85 20.93
N LEU A 259 3.49 -7.91 20.96
CA LEU A 259 4.70 -7.94 20.10
C LEU A 259 5.53 -9.21 20.36
N ASN A 260 5.51 -9.73 21.59
CA ASN A 260 6.28 -10.91 21.99
C ASN A 260 5.48 -12.21 21.92
N PHE A 261 4.21 -12.17 21.53
CA PHE A 261 3.30 -13.31 21.63
C PHE A 261 3.27 -14.17 20.35
N ASP A 262 3.99 -15.30 20.36
CA ASP A 262 4.06 -16.26 19.24
C ASP A 262 3.24 -17.54 19.47
N ALA A 263 2.04 -17.44 20.07
CA ALA A 263 1.24 -18.64 20.28
C ALA A 263 0.93 -19.36 18.96
N LYS A 264 1.08 -20.68 18.94
CA LYS A 264 0.72 -21.54 17.79
C LYS A 264 -0.80 -21.65 17.64
N GLU A 265 -1.51 -21.60 18.75
CA GLU A 265 -2.97 -21.57 18.81
C GLU A 265 -3.45 -20.12 18.69
N GLY A 266 -4.39 -19.85 17.78
CA GLY A 266 -5.01 -18.53 17.67
C GLY A 266 -5.33 -18.09 16.25
N LEU A 267 -6.18 -17.07 16.17
CA LEU A 267 -6.69 -16.44 14.95
C LEU A 267 -5.59 -15.62 14.27
N ASP A 268 -5.29 -15.92 13.01
CA ASP A 268 -4.39 -15.11 12.18
C ASP A 268 -5.15 -13.95 11.51
N PRO A 269 -4.50 -12.80 11.26
CA PRO A 269 -3.08 -12.51 11.53
C PRO A 269 -2.81 -11.98 12.94
N LYS A 270 -1.53 -12.00 13.36
CA LYS A 270 -1.07 -11.68 14.73
C LYS A 270 -0.21 -10.42 14.77
N VAL A 271 -0.27 -9.68 15.87
CA VAL A 271 0.61 -8.52 16.15
C VAL A 271 2.10 -8.92 16.10
N SER A 272 2.46 -10.11 16.56
CA SER A 272 3.84 -10.62 16.48
C SER A 272 4.30 -10.94 15.05
N ALA A 273 3.38 -11.26 14.12
CA ALA A 273 3.71 -11.43 12.72
C ALA A 273 4.06 -10.08 12.07
N TRP A 274 3.33 -9.03 12.43
CA TRP A 274 3.66 -7.65 12.07
C TRP A 274 5.03 -7.22 12.63
N TRP A 275 5.31 -7.53 13.90
CA TRP A 275 6.58 -7.19 14.52
C TRP A 275 7.79 -7.87 13.85
N LYS A 276 7.63 -9.10 13.35
CA LYS A 276 8.68 -9.79 12.59
C LYS A 276 9.08 -9.07 11.30
N VAL A 277 8.14 -8.36 10.66
CA VAL A 277 8.44 -7.50 9.51
C VAL A 277 9.32 -6.34 9.96
N VAL A 278 9.03 -5.70 11.09
CA VAL A 278 9.90 -4.68 11.69
C VAL A 278 11.28 -5.26 12.03
N GLU A 279 11.35 -6.46 12.61
CA GLU A 279 12.62 -7.12 12.94
C GLU A 279 13.46 -7.40 11.69
N SER A 280 12.83 -7.69 10.54
CA SER A 280 13.53 -7.94 9.28
C SER A 280 14.36 -6.75 8.79
N TYR A 281 14.02 -5.53 9.21
CA TYR A 281 14.80 -4.33 8.90
C TYR A 281 16.16 -4.29 9.59
N GLN A 282 16.45 -5.15 10.58
CA GLN A 282 17.77 -5.21 11.23
C GLN A 282 18.83 -5.88 10.36
N GLU A 283 18.45 -6.73 9.41
CA GLU A 283 19.38 -7.40 8.49
C GLU A 283 19.89 -6.45 7.39
N ARG A 284 20.13 -5.17 7.70
CA ARG A 284 20.50 -4.13 6.72
C ARG A 284 21.76 -4.51 5.94
N PHE A 285 21.56 -4.92 4.70
CA PHE A 285 22.51 -4.72 3.61
C PHE A 285 22.22 -3.33 3.01
N GLU A 286 23.21 -2.54 2.66
CA GLU A 286 23.72 -2.67 1.29
C GLU A 286 25.02 -3.50 1.22
N VAL A 287 25.45 -4.10 2.33
CA VAL A 287 26.88 -4.37 2.55
C VAL A 287 27.16 -5.85 2.87
N LYS A 288 27.46 -6.61 1.79
CA LYS A 288 28.14 -7.91 1.67
C LYS A 288 27.30 -9.00 0.99
N ASP A 289 27.54 -9.26 -0.28
CA ASP A 289 27.70 -10.64 -0.75
C ASP A 289 26.78 -11.75 -0.16
N ILE A 290 25.45 -11.67 -0.23
CA ILE A 290 24.57 -12.82 0.16
C ILE A 290 24.36 -13.80 -1.02
N TYR A 291 24.92 -13.50 -2.19
CA TYR A 291 25.42 -14.56 -3.08
C TYR A 291 26.93 -14.80 -2.87
N ARG A 292 27.38 -14.90 -1.61
CA ARG A 292 28.49 -15.79 -1.28
C ARG A 292 27.98 -16.95 -0.45
N GLN A 293 27.69 -18.02 -1.17
CA GLN A 293 27.72 -19.38 -0.63
C GLN A 293 29.03 -19.57 0.14
N LYS A 294 28.99 -19.47 1.47
CA LYS A 294 29.88 -20.25 2.35
C LYS A 294 29.07 -20.72 3.55
N LYS A 295 28.53 -21.94 3.38
CA LYS A 295 28.20 -22.91 4.44
C LYS A 295 27.73 -22.30 5.77
N SER A 296 26.49 -21.84 5.83
CA SER A 296 25.74 -21.82 7.09
C SER A 296 24.23 -21.81 6.81
N ASN A 297 23.55 -22.88 7.19
CA ASN A 297 22.09 -23.00 7.14
C ASN A 297 21.48 -22.23 8.32
N ARG A 298 21.13 -20.94 8.16
CA ARG A 298 20.10 -20.19 8.93
C ARG A 298 20.23 -18.67 8.72
N THR A 299 19.21 -18.03 8.17
CA THR A 299 19.01 -16.57 8.20
C THR A 299 17.60 -16.29 8.73
N VAL A 300 17.49 -16.00 10.03
CA VAL A 300 16.28 -15.47 10.66
C VAL A 300 16.76 -14.20 11.37
N ALA A 301 16.18 -13.05 11.02
CA ALA A 301 16.52 -11.77 11.63
C ALA A 301 16.52 -11.87 13.17
N PRO A 302 17.46 -11.20 13.87
CA PRO A 302 17.53 -11.28 15.31
C PRO A 302 16.23 -10.73 15.91
N ARG A 303 15.66 -11.46 16.86
CA ARG A 303 14.40 -11.06 17.49
C ARG A 303 14.59 -9.83 18.37
N ILE A 304 13.75 -8.81 18.21
CA ILE A 304 13.65 -7.64 19.09
C ILE A 304 12.59 -7.94 20.15
N LYS A 305 13.04 -8.19 21.38
CA LYS A 305 12.11 -8.30 22.51
C LYS A 305 11.78 -6.92 23.07
N VAL A 306 10.51 -6.60 23.21
CA VAL A 306 10.07 -5.31 23.78
C VAL A 306 9.44 -5.56 25.14
N LYS A 307 9.86 -4.86 26.19
CA LYS A 307 9.23 -4.97 27.52
C LYS A 307 9.08 -3.62 28.18
N VAL A 308 8.00 -3.43 28.94
CA VAL A 308 7.87 -2.27 29.82
C VAL A 308 8.63 -2.56 31.11
N VAL A 309 9.68 -1.79 31.40
CA VAL A 309 10.45 -1.92 32.65
C VAL A 309 10.08 -0.88 33.69
N ARG A 310 9.43 0.20 33.26
CA ARG A 310 8.93 1.26 34.11
C ARG A 310 7.67 1.85 33.50
N SER A 311 6.68 2.11 34.33
CA SER A 311 5.47 2.86 34.00
C SER A 311 5.22 3.84 35.13
N TYR A 312 5.14 5.12 34.81
CA TYR A 312 4.98 6.19 35.79
C TYR A 312 3.96 7.21 35.32
N VAL A 313 3.14 7.72 36.24
CA VAL A 313 2.08 8.69 35.96
C VAL A 313 2.43 10.02 36.63
N ASP A 314 2.43 11.10 35.85
CA ASP A 314 2.53 12.47 36.34
C ASP A 314 1.16 13.16 36.19
N GLU A 315 0.27 12.87 37.14
CA GLU A 315 -1.09 13.44 37.15
C GLU A 315 -1.09 14.96 37.40
N LYS A 316 -0.06 15.46 38.09
CA LYS A 316 0.07 16.89 38.40
C LYS A 316 0.51 17.71 37.19
N MET A 317 0.97 17.05 36.12
CA MET A 317 1.49 17.67 34.91
C MET A 317 2.51 18.76 35.27
N LYS A 318 3.65 18.36 35.83
CA LYS A 318 4.60 19.27 36.48
C LYS A 318 5.19 20.38 35.59
N TYR A 319 5.09 20.26 34.27
CA TYR A 319 5.50 21.28 33.30
C TYR A 319 4.32 22.03 32.66
N GLY A 320 3.12 21.89 33.23
CA GLY A 320 1.89 22.52 32.76
C GLY A 320 1.18 21.72 31.66
N LYS A 321 0.02 22.24 31.25
CA LYS A 321 -0.84 21.67 30.20
C LYS A 321 -0.43 22.10 28.80
N GLU A 322 0.38 23.14 28.67
CA GLU A 322 0.88 23.61 27.38
C GLU A 322 2.36 23.26 27.27
N LEU A 323 2.68 22.32 26.40
CA LEU A 323 4.04 21.86 26.19
C LEU A 323 4.65 22.53 24.98
N THR A 324 5.89 22.99 25.17
CA THR A 324 6.80 23.43 24.11
C THR A 324 7.88 22.37 23.90
N MET A 325 8.62 22.44 22.79
CA MET A 325 9.71 21.50 22.49
C MET A 325 10.72 21.36 23.65
N GLY A 326 11.13 22.47 24.27
CA GLY A 326 12.07 22.45 25.40
C GLY A 326 11.51 21.86 26.71
N ASN A 327 10.20 21.93 26.94
CA ASN A 327 9.57 21.24 28.07
C ASN A 327 9.30 19.77 27.75
N GLY A 328 9.07 19.43 26.48
CA GLY A 328 8.97 18.06 26.00
C GLY A 328 10.24 17.24 26.28
N GLU A 329 11.43 17.79 26.02
CA GLU A 329 12.69 17.11 26.35
C GLU A 329 12.84 16.82 27.86
N LYS A 330 12.36 17.71 28.73
CA LYS A 330 12.37 17.47 30.19
C LYS A 330 11.44 16.33 30.62
N LEU A 331 10.36 16.10 29.87
CA LEU A 331 9.52 14.91 30.07
C LEU A 331 10.28 13.63 29.70
N VAL A 332 11.10 13.68 28.64
CA VAL A 332 11.98 12.55 28.28
C VAL A 332 12.96 12.26 29.42
N GLU A 333 13.58 13.29 30.02
CA GLU A 333 14.45 13.11 31.21
C GLU A 333 13.69 12.44 32.37
N THR A 334 12.43 12.84 32.58
CA THR A 334 11.56 12.28 33.61
C THR A 334 11.23 10.80 33.35
N ALA A 335 10.93 10.47 32.10
CA ALA A 335 10.67 9.11 31.65
C ALA A 335 11.91 8.23 31.83
N ILE A 336 13.11 8.74 31.54
CA ILE A 336 14.37 8.02 31.77
C ILE A 336 14.61 7.80 33.26
N GLY A 337 14.45 8.84 34.09
CA GLY A 337 14.82 8.79 35.50
C GLY A 337 16.29 8.44 35.68
N ASN A 338 16.58 7.44 36.53
CA ASN A 338 17.96 7.00 36.81
C ASN A 338 18.41 5.82 35.93
N MET A 339 17.67 5.47 34.88
CA MET A 339 17.96 4.29 34.05
C MET A 339 18.86 4.66 32.86
N SER A 340 19.87 3.84 32.58
CA SER A 340 20.87 4.13 31.54
C SER A 340 20.63 3.44 30.19
N LYS A 341 19.67 2.50 30.12
CA LYS A 341 19.41 1.61 28.97
C LYS A 341 17.92 1.44 28.65
N VAL A 342 17.16 2.54 28.61
CA VAL A 342 15.73 2.47 28.29
C VAL A 342 15.38 3.34 27.08
N VAL A 343 14.32 2.96 26.39
CA VAL A 343 13.64 3.80 25.41
C VAL A 343 12.50 4.54 26.14
N PRO A 344 12.64 5.85 26.41
CA PRO A 344 11.55 6.63 26.98
C PRO A 344 10.40 6.78 25.99
N VAL A 345 9.19 6.49 26.44
CA VAL A 345 7.93 6.70 25.72
C VAL A 345 7.07 7.65 26.54
N VAL A 346 6.80 8.84 26.02
CA VAL A 346 6.00 9.87 26.69
C VAL A 346 4.61 9.89 26.06
N LEU A 347 3.59 9.58 26.83
CA LEU A 347 2.19 9.59 26.42
C LEU A 347 1.53 10.82 27.05
N LEU A 348 1.02 11.73 26.23
CA LEU A 348 0.34 12.95 26.68
C LEU A 348 -1.16 12.71 26.77
N SER A 349 -1.78 13.12 27.89
CA SER A 349 -3.23 13.00 28.08
C SER A 349 -4.02 14.03 27.28
N ALA A 350 -5.34 13.86 27.20
CA ALA A 350 -6.27 14.80 26.57
C ALA A 350 -6.26 16.21 27.18
N GLN A 351 -5.66 16.37 28.37
CA GLN A 351 -5.55 17.66 29.06
C GLN A 351 -4.37 18.51 28.56
N VAL A 352 -3.52 17.96 27.70
CA VAL A 352 -2.23 18.54 27.33
C VAL A 352 -2.26 18.94 25.86
N ARG A 353 -1.85 20.18 25.57
CA ARG A 353 -1.67 20.71 24.21
C ARG A 353 -0.19 20.87 23.93
N ALA A 354 0.30 20.27 22.86
CA ALA A 354 1.73 20.26 22.54
C ALA A 354 2.04 21.11 21.29
N HIS A 355 1.78 22.42 21.39
CA HIS A 355 2.03 23.37 20.31
C HIS A 355 3.51 23.41 19.92
N GLY A 356 3.79 23.26 18.63
CA GLY A 356 5.15 23.37 18.08
C GLY A 356 6.06 22.16 18.32
N VAL A 357 5.53 21.04 18.80
CA VAL A 357 6.25 19.75 18.91
C VAL A 357 6.19 18.95 17.60
N GLY A 358 5.48 19.45 16.58
CA GLY A 358 5.39 18.83 15.24
C GLY A 358 4.29 17.78 15.10
N PHE A 359 3.31 17.74 16.01
CA PHE A 359 2.08 16.97 15.83
C PHE A 359 1.14 17.65 14.83
N CYS A 360 0.20 16.89 14.26
CA CYS A 360 -0.80 17.37 13.29
C CYS A 360 -0.25 17.73 11.91
N ASP A 361 0.86 17.10 11.53
CA ASP A 361 1.38 17.05 10.17
C ASP A 361 1.39 15.58 9.69
N GLY A 362 0.20 14.98 9.60
CA GLY A 362 0.04 13.58 9.17
C GLY A 362 0.31 12.52 10.24
N THR A 363 0.79 12.89 11.44
CA THR A 363 1.05 11.99 12.57
C THR A 363 0.85 12.68 13.93
N CYS A 364 0.53 11.89 14.96
CA CYS A 364 0.51 12.30 16.37
C CYS A 364 1.52 11.53 17.23
N GLN A 365 2.43 10.81 16.59
CA GLN A 365 3.66 10.34 17.22
C GLN A 365 4.85 11.11 16.67
N HIS A 366 5.84 11.29 17.53
CA HIS A 366 7.13 11.85 17.19
C HIS A 366 8.23 10.95 17.76
N ASN A 367 9.14 10.50 16.90
CA ASN A 367 10.36 9.80 17.29
C ASN A 367 11.57 10.70 17.01
N ALA A 368 12.29 11.10 18.05
CA ALA A 368 13.41 12.04 17.93
C ALA A 368 14.50 11.81 18.97
N LEU A 369 15.55 12.64 18.89
CA LEU A 369 16.71 12.64 19.78
C LEU A 369 16.59 13.80 20.78
N ALA A 370 16.57 13.50 22.08
CA ALA A 370 16.60 14.48 23.16
C ALA A 370 18.01 14.58 23.76
N LYS A 371 18.51 15.80 24.00
CA LYS A 371 19.75 16.01 24.75
C LYS A 371 19.46 15.94 26.25
N ILE A 372 19.97 14.91 26.90
CA ILE A 372 19.75 14.69 28.34
C ILE A 372 20.87 15.35 29.14
N LYS A 373 20.52 16.17 30.13
CA LYS A 373 21.50 16.85 30.99
C LYS A 373 22.40 15.83 31.67
N GLY A 374 23.72 16.01 31.50
CA GLY A 374 24.73 15.13 32.09
C GLY A 374 25.04 13.87 31.28
N GLN A 375 24.41 13.65 30.12
CA GLN A 375 24.79 12.59 29.18
C GLN A 375 25.44 13.20 27.93
N LYS A 376 26.52 12.56 27.45
CA LYS A 376 27.25 13.03 26.25
C LYS A 376 26.45 12.79 24.97
N GLU A 377 25.73 11.68 24.91
CA GLU A 377 24.97 11.26 23.73
C GLU A 377 23.48 11.57 23.90
N PRO A 378 22.79 12.02 22.84
CA PRO A 378 21.36 12.22 22.88
C PRO A 378 20.60 10.88 22.99
N ARG A 379 19.39 10.93 23.54
CA ARG A 379 18.53 9.74 23.71
C ARG A 379 17.38 9.77 22.73
N ARG A 380 17.22 8.67 21.99
CA ARG A 380 16.04 8.47 21.14
C ARG A 380 14.82 8.18 22.02
N TYR A 381 13.70 8.82 21.71
CA TYR A 381 12.46 8.72 22.48
C TYR A 381 11.26 8.71 21.54
N ILE A 382 10.14 8.21 22.03
CA ILE A 382 8.84 8.32 21.36
C ILE A 382 7.97 9.24 22.22
N MET A 383 7.31 10.21 21.59
CA MET A 383 6.27 11.01 22.23
C MET A 383 4.98 10.89 21.42
N VAL A 384 3.87 10.61 22.10
CA VAL A 384 2.56 10.45 21.48
C VAL A 384 1.61 11.45 22.14
N SER A 385 1.01 12.34 21.34
CA SER A 385 -0.07 13.21 21.80
C SER A 385 -1.39 12.43 21.91
N ASN A 386 -2.37 12.96 22.65
CA ASN A 386 -3.65 12.29 22.76
C ASN A 386 -4.44 12.43 21.43
N PRO A 387 -4.73 11.34 20.71
CA PRO A 387 -5.34 11.41 19.40
C PRO A 387 -6.80 11.86 19.40
N GLU A 388 -7.49 11.92 20.55
CA GLU A 388 -8.89 12.38 20.62
C GLU A 388 -9.01 13.91 20.61
N VAL A 389 -7.95 14.61 21.00
CA VAL A 389 -7.96 16.08 21.11
C VAL A 389 -6.96 16.76 20.18
N GLU A 390 -5.82 16.11 19.94
CA GLU A 390 -4.78 16.64 19.06
C GLU A 390 -5.11 16.18 17.63
N CYS A 391 -5.70 17.09 16.84
CA CYS A 391 -6.16 16.87 15.45
C CYS A 391 -6.83 15.49 15.22
N PRO A 392 -8.02 15.25 15.81
CA PRO A 392 -8.60 13.92 15.88
C PRO A 392 -8.90 13.28 14.53
N GLY A 393 -9.26 14.06 13.51
CA GLY A 393 -9.45 13.53 12.17
C GLY A 393 -8.16 13.16 11.44
N GLU A 394 -7.00 13.55 11.95
CA GLU A 394 -5.72 13.04 11.46
C GLU A 394 -5.23 11.86 12.31
N CYS A 395 -5.32 11.98 13.62
CA CYS A 395 -4.61 11.09 14.55
C CYS A 395 -5.43 9.93 15.08
N ALA A 396 -6.76 10.09 15.14
CA ALA A 396 -7.70 9.03 15.51
C ALA A 396 -8.40 8.43 14.28
N TRP A 397 -8.04 8.80 13.04
CA TRP A 397 -8.51 8.09 11.86
C TRP A 397 -7.98 6.63 11.88
N PRO A 398 -8.82 5.60 11.66
CA PRO A 398 -10.15 5.67 11.08
C PRO A 398 -11.30 5.58 12.10
N PHE A 399 -11.05 5.79 13.39
CA PHE A 399 -12.04 5.82 14.48
C PHE A 399 -12.68 7.20 14.69
N HIS A 400 -12.12 8.23 14.06
CA HIS A 400 -12.70 9.56 13.96
C HIS A 400 -12.82 9.97 12.49
N THR A 401 -13.81 10.82 12.17
CA THR A 401 -13.97 11.38 10.83
C THR A 401 -12.75 12.22 10.46
N ALA A 402 -12.23 12.06 9.24
CA ALA A 402 -11.05 12.81 8.81
C ALA A 402 -11.31 14.32 8.69
N ASP A 403 -10.38 15.13 9.21
CA ASP A 403 -10.47 16.60 9.19
C ASP A 403 -10.13 17.16 7.80
N LYS A 404 -9.25 16.45 7.07
CA LYS A 404 -8.76 16.78 5.73
C LYS A 404 -8.78 15.56 4.82
N GLY A 405 -9.03 15.78 3.54
CA GLY A 405 -9.10 14.73 2.51
C GLY A 405 -10.43 13.96 2.51
N PRO A 406 -10.52 12.84 1.77
CA PRO A 406 -11.74 12.05 1.68
C PRO A 406 -12.09 11.46 3.06
N ARG A 407 -13.30 11.77 3.55
CA ARG A 407 -13.72 11.45 4.93
C ARG A 407 -13.80 9.94 5.21
N GLY A 408 -14.02 9.12 4.18
CA GLY A 408 -14.04 7.67 4.31
C GLY A 408 -15.15 7.13 5.21
N MET A 409 -15.06 5.85 5.54
CA MET A 409 -15.85 5.25 6.63
C MET A 409 -15.12 5.46 7.96
N THR A 410 -15.88 5.84 8.98
CA THR A 410 -15.42 5.82 10.37
C THR A 410 -15.80 4.48 10.99
N TYR A 411 -14.82 3.79 11.56
CA TYR A 411 -14.99 2.48 12.16
C TYR A 411 -15.13 2.59 13.67
N GLN A 412 -15.76 1.59 14.30
CA GLN A 412 -15.71 1.48 15.76
C GLN A 412 -14.34 0.93 16.18
N PRO A 413 -13.72 1.46 17.24
CA PRO A 413 -12.52 0.88 17.84
C PRO A 413 -12.82 -0.50 18.43
N ALA A 414 -11.85 -1.41 18.38
CA ALA A 414 -11.99 -2.76 18.91
C ALA A 414 -12.14 -2.79 20.43
N SER A 415 -11.57 -1.83 21.16
CA SER A 415 -11.78 -1.65 22.61
C SER A 415 -13.09 -0.94 22.96
N GLY A 416 -13.77 -0.32 21.98
CA GLY A 416 -14.89 0.58 22.24
C GLY A 416 -14.48 2.01 22.64
N GLU A 417 -13.19 2.30 22.82
CA GLU A 417 -12.68 3.65 23.13
C GLU A 417 -11.75 4.16 22.02
N VAL A 418 -12.10 5.31 21.43
CA VAL A 418 -11.36 5.91 20.30
C VAL A 418 -9.93 6.22 20.69
N GLY A 419 -9.72 6.89 21.82
CA GLY A 419 -8.41 7.28 22.32
C GLY A 419 -7.51 6.10 22.63
N ALA A 420 -8.06 5.00 23.17
CA ALA A 420 -7.27 3.82 23.49
C ALA A 420 -6.71 3.15 22.23
N ASP A 421 -7.55 2.91 21.22
CA ASP A 421 -7.11 2.21 20.01
C ASP A 421 -6.33 3.14 19.06
N ALA A 422 -6.65 4.43 19.00
CA ALA A 422 -5.85 5.41 18.27
C ALA A 422 -4.46 5.61 18.88
N LEU A 423 -4.34 5.62 20.22
CA LEU A 423 -3.03 5.64 20.90
C LEU A 423 -2.17 4.44 20.50
N VAL A 424 -2.77 3.26 20.34
CA VAL A 424 -2.06 2.06 19.88
C VAL A 424 -1.55 2.23 18.45
N ILE A 425 -2.35 2.81 17.53
CA ILE A 425 -1.88 3.09 16.15
C ILE A 425 -0.64 3.99 16.19
N GLN A 426 -0.71 5.11 16.91
CA GLN A 426 0.39 6.07 16.98
C GLN A 426 1.64 5.47 17.65
N LEU A 427 1.46 4.71 18.74
CA LEU A 427 2.55 4.01 19.40
C LEU A 427 3.18 2.94 18.52
N ALA A 428 2.37 2.17 17.78
CA ALA A 428 2.85 1.15 16.85
C ALA A 428 3.70 1.77 15.74
N THR A 429 3.25 2.88 15.15
CA THR A 429 4.02 3.64 14.15
C THR A 429 5.37 4.07 14.71
N GLY A 430 5.38 4.75 15.87
CA GLY A 430 6.61 5.24 16.49
C GLY A 430 7.58 4.14 16.90
N LEU A 431 7.08 3.00 17.40
CA LEU A 431 7.91 1.84 17.77
C LEU A 431 8.55 1.17 16.56
N ALA A 432 7.79 1.00 15.46
CA ALA A 432 8.32 0.44 14.23
C ALA A 432 9.42 1.34 13.64
N ASP A 433 9.16 2.63 13.53
CA ASP A 433 10.11 3.61 12.99
C ASP A 433 11.38 3.69 13.84
N LEU A 434 11.23 3.73 15.15
CA LEU A 434 12.36 3.67 16.09
C LEU A 434 13.18 2.39 15.95
N ALA A 435 12.53 1.24 15.81
CA ALA A 435 13.19 -0.06 15.74
C ALA A 435 13.99 -0.25 14.44
N THR A 436 13.52 0.34 13.33
CA THR A 436 14.13 0.17 12.01
C THR A 436 15.32 1.10 11.76
N ASN A 437 15.38 2.31 12.32
CA ASN A 437 16.37 3.34 11.98
C ASN A 437 17.81 3.00 12.46
N PRO A 438 18.85 3.06 11.59
CA PRO A 438 20.14 2.36 11.75
C PRO A 438 21.07 2.91 12.85
N ASP A 439 20.74 4.03 13.48
CA ASP A 439 21.46 4.56 14.65
C ASP A 439 21.09 3.87 15.98
N LEU A 440 20.21 2.87 15.97
CA LEU A 440 19.77 2.18 17.20
C LEU A 440 20.88 1.33 17.88
N THR A 441 22.09 1.26 17.31
CA THR A 441 23.18 0.42 17.82
C THR A 441 24.61 0.95 17.64
N LYS A 442 24.87 2.22 17.30
CA LYS A 442 26.18 2.81 17.64
C LYS A 442 26.13 3.25 19.09
N SER A 443 26.31 2.27 19.96
CA SER A 443 26.27 2.42 21.41
C SER A 443 24.87 2.70 21.97
N LEU A 444 24.07 1.63 22.16
CA LEU A 444 23.66 1.44 23.55
C LEU A 444 24.95 1.42 24.40
N PHE A 445 26.03 0.67 24.04
CA PHE A 445 27.35 0.80 24.71
C PHE A 445 28.57 0.51 23.79
N LYS A 446 29.54 1.47 23.77
CA LYS A 446 31.02 1.40 23.53
C LYS A 446 31.64 1.63 22.12
N SER A 447 32.58 2.61 22.12
CA SER A 447 33.94 2.75 21.51
C SER A 447 34.18 2.18 20.10
N GLU A 448 34.81 2.85 19.13
CA GLU A 448 36.07 3.58 19.22
C GLU A 448 36.31 4.47 17.98
N THR A 449 36.85 5.67 18.22
CA THR A 449 37.60 6.59 17.32
C THR A 449 37.27 6.68 15.83
N THR A 450 36.82 7.86 15.40
CA THR A 450 37.25 8.46 14.12
C THR A 450 38.00 9.76 14.41
N PRO A 451 39.30 9.86 14.12
CA PRO A 451 39.93 11.15 13.94
C PRO A 451 39.64 11.68 12.53
N TYR A 452 39.72 13.00 12.42
CA TYR A 452 39.98 13.79 11.22
C TYR A 452 38.78 14.40 10.46
N ASN A 453 38.70 15.74 10.59
CA ASN A 453 38.20 16.70 9.60
C ASN A 453 38.91 16.48 8.23
N ASP A 454 38.67 17.10 7.08
CA ASP A 454 38.12 18.38 6.63
C ASP A 454 37.75 18.20 5.14
N ASP A 455 36.89 19.09 4.64
CA ASP A 455 36.85 19.63 3.27
C ASP A 455 37.10 18.71 2.06
N VAL A 456 36.04 18.35 1.33
CA VAL A 456 35.97 18.50 -0.14
C VAL A 456 34.50 18.66 -0.58
N LYS A 457 34.14 19.86 -1.04
CA LYS A 457 33.02 20.06 -1.98
C LYS A 457 33.32 19.30 -3.28
N LYS A 458 32.42 18.43 -3.73
CA LYS A 458 32.06 18.26 -5.16
C LYS A 458 30.84 17.36 -5.36
N ASN A 459 29.87 17.95 -6.05
CA ASN A 459 28.72 17.39 -6.75
C ASN A 459 28.80 15.88 -7.06
N HIS A 460 27.91 15.13 -6.42
CA HIS A 460 27.17 14.02 -7.01
C HIS A 460 25.90 13.85 -6.18
N GLU A 461 24.72 14.10 -6.78
CA GLU A 461 23.44 13.63 -6.27
C GLU A 461 23.46 12.10 -6.28
N SER A 462 24.01 11.52 -5.21
CA SER A 462 23.79 10.14 -4.83
C SER A 462 22.74 10.15 -3.73
N SER A 463 21.47 10.24 -4.11
CA SER A 463 20.36 10.04 -3.19
C SER A 463 20.22 8.54 -2.94
N SER A 464 21.03 8.01 -2.02
CA SER A 464 20.80 6.69 -1.45
C SER A 464 19.41 6.69 -0.82
N MET A 465 18.47 5.95 -1.41
CA MET A 465 17.06 5.88 -1.00
C MET A 465 16.93 5.04 0.28
N TYR A 466 17.47 5.53 1.40
CA TYR A 466 17.23 4.95 2.71
C TYR A 466 15.79 5.30 3.13
N ILE A 467 14.92 4.29 3.24
CA ILE A 467 13.61 4.52 3.87
C ILE A 467 13.85 4.71 5.36
N VAL A 468 13.80 5.97 5.78
CA VAL A 468 13.66 6.41 7.15
C VAL A 468 12.16 6.30 7.48
N ASP A 469 11.83 5.66 8.60
CA ASP A 469 10.48 5.58 9.16
C ASP A 469 9.44 4.82 8.29
N PRO A 470 9.56 3.48 8.18
CA PRO A 470 8.74 2.66 7.30
C PRO A 470 7.25 2.56 7.68
N ALA A 471 6.88 2.72 8.94
CA ALA A 471 5.47 2.80 9.32
C ALA A 471 4.89 4.18 8.97
N THR A 472 5.64 5.26 9.23
CA THR A 472 5.25 6.61 8.80
C THR A 472 5.13 6.71 7.27
N LYS A 473 5.99 6.02 6.51
CA LYS A 473 5.86 5.94 5.04
C LYS A 473 4.51 5.32 4.59
N CYS A 474 3.90 4.51 5.43
CA CYS A 474 2.62 3.85 5.23
C CYS A 474 1.46 4.48 6.01
N THR A 475 1.55 5.79 6.25
CA THR A 475 0.51 6.59 6.89
C THR A 475 -0.86 6.29 6.30
N ARG A 476 -1.84 6.01 7.17
CA ARG A 476 -3.24 5.71 6.82
C ARG A 476 -3.46 4.45 5.97
N VAL A 477 -2.47 3.56 5.87
CA VAL A 477 -2.63 2.24 5.23
C VAL A 477 -2.74 1.18 6.30
N PHE A 478 -3.91 0.54 6.42
CA PHE A 478 -4.15 -0.51 7.42
C PHE A 478 -4.41 -1.89 6.81
N GLY A 479 -4.87 -1.94 5.56
CA GLY A 479 -5.16 -3.17 4.83
C GLY A 479 -4.77 -3.08 3.36
N SER A 480 -4.77 -4.21 2.67
CA SER A 480 -4.45 -4.23 1.24
C SER A 480 -5.54 -3.50 0.43
N GLY A 481 -5.08 -2.74 -0.57
CA GLY A 481 -5.93 -1.87 -1.39
C GLY A 481 -6.33 -0.54 -0.74
N ALA A 482 -5.64 -0.08 0.30
CA ALA A 482 -5.86 1.24 0.88
C ALA A 482 -5.58 2.37 -0.13
N PHE A 483 -6.33 3.45 0.00
CA PHE A 483 -6.17 4.70 -0.75
C PHE A 483 -6.76 5.85 0.10
N PRO A 484 -6.57 7.14 -0.25
CA PRO A 484 -7.07 8.24 0.58
C PRO A 484 -8.56 8.12 0.92
N GLY A 485 -8.87 8.03 2.23
CA GLY A 485 -10.23 7.81 2.75
C GLY A 485 -10.71 6.36 2.82
N PHE A 486 -9.89 5.39 2.41
CA PHE A 486 -10.17 3.97 2.59
C PHE A 486 -8.99 3.28 3.28
N THR A 487 -9.27 2.65 4.42
CA THR A 487 -8.28 1.97 5.27
C THR A 487 -7.58 0.80 4.59
N GLY A 488 -8.08 0.36 3.43
CA GLY A 488 -7.82 -0.96 2.90
C GLY A 488 -8.76 -1.99 3.54
N ARG A 489 -8.67 -3.23 3.07
CA ARG A 489 -9.47 -4.32 3.62
C ARG A 489 -9.04 -4.60 5.07
N ILE A 490 -9.91 -4.28 6.02
CA ILE A 490 -9.77 -4.56 7.45
C ILE A 490 -10.94 -5.43 7.93
N ARG A 491 -10.78 -6.18 9.01
CA ARG A 491 -11.85 -7.01 9.58
C ARG A 491 -12.69 -6.16 10.52
N VAL A 492 -13.96 -6.53 10.64
CA VAL A 492 -14.90 -5.96 11.59
C VAL A 492 -15.45 -7.10 12.44
N ASP A 493 -15.41 -6.94 13.76
CA ASP A 493 -16.02 -7.88 14.69
C ASP A 493 -17.55 -7.83 14.53
N PRO A 494 -18.22 -8.96 14.22
CA PRO A 494 -19.68 -8.95 14.02
C PRO A 494 -20.48 -8.68 15.31
N ILE A 495 -19.88 -8.87 16.49
CA ILE A 495 -20.52 -8.66 17.79
C ILE A 495 -20.32 -7.22 18.25
N THR A 496 -19.08 -6.73 18.23
CA THR A 496 -18.76 -5.39 18.77
C THR A 496 -18.78 -4.29 17.72
N GLY A 497 -18.74 -4.64 16.43
CA GLY A 497 -18.53 -3.68 15.33
C GLY A 497 -17.10 -3.15 15.25
N GLY A 498 -16.20 -3.60 16.14
CA GLY A 498 -14.83 -3.11 16.25
C GLY A 498 -13.97 -3.53 15.06
N ALA A 499 -13.28 -2.56 14.44
CA ALA A 499 -12.41 -2.82 13.31
C ALA A 499 -10.98 -3.18 13.74
N PHE A 500 -10.38 -4.14 13.05
CA PHE A 500 -9.06 -4.67 13.39
C PHE A 500 -8.38 -5.30 12.17
N ASN A 501 -7.05 -5.42 12.22
CA ASN A 501 -6.26 -6.12 11.23
C ASN A 501 -5.26 -7.10 11.87
N SER A 502 -5.29 -7.28 13.19
CA SER A 502 -4.41 -8.20 13.91
C SER A 502 -4.98 -8.64 15.26
N HIS A 503 -4.57 -9.82 15.72
CA HIS A 503 -4.84 -10.34 17.06
C HIS A 503 -3.58 -10.32 17.93
N GLY A 504 -3.74 -9.97 19.20
CA GLY A 504 -2.69 -9.99 20.21
C GLY A 504 -2.91 -11.05 21.27
N ILE A 505 -2.34 -10.84 22.45
CA ILE A 505 -2.56 -11.67 23.63
C ILE A 505 -4.05 -11.77 23.96
N ASN A 506 -4.47 -12.88 24.57
CA ASN A 506 -5.86 -13.09 25.02
C ASN A 506 -6.92 -12.87 23.92
N HIS A 507 -6.56 -13.08 22.65
CA HIS A 507 -7.42 -12.83 21.48
C HIS A 507 -7.87 -11.37 21.30
N LEU A 508 -7.21 -10.42 21.97
CA LEU A 508 -7.47 -9.00 21.81
C LEU A 508 -7.23 -8.58 20.37
N LYS A 509 -8.12 -7.72 19.86
CA LYS A 509 -8.10 -7.26 18.47
C LYS A 509 -7.44 -5.89 18.42
N PHE A 510 -6.57 -5.67 17.44
CA PHE A 510 -5.86 -4.41 17.24
C PHE A 510 -5.92 -3.97 15.78
N LEU A 511 -5.98 -2.66 15.57
CA LEU A 511 -5.70 -2.04 14.29
C LEU A 511 -4.30 -1.43 14.37
N ILE A 512 -3.38 -1.91 13.54
CA ILE A 512 -1.97 -1.49 13.54
C ILE A 512 -1.57 -1.01 12.13
N PRO A 513 -0.65 -0.04 11.99
CA PRO A 513 -0.28 0.53 10.69
C PRO A 513 0.41 -0.53 9.81
N SER A 514 0.35 -0.33 8.51
CA SER A 514 1.17 -1.10 7.57
C SER A 514 2.63 -0.67 7.69
N ILE A 515 3.56 -1.55 7.30
CA ILE A 515 4.99 -1.28 7.26
C ILE A 515 5.40 -1.21 5.81
N TRP A 516 6.16 -0.18 5.42
CA TRP A 516 6.73 -0.13 4.08
C TRP A 516 7.56 -1.39 3.86
N ASP A 517 7.60 -1.87 2.63
CA ASP A 517 8.49 -2.96 2.28
C ASP A 517 9.41 -2.43 1.16
N PRO A 518 10.72 -2.27 1.43
CA PRO A 518 11.66 -1.75 0.44
C PRO A 518 11.75 -2.65 -0.80
N LYS A 519 11.41 -3.94 -0.66
CA LYS A 519 11.47 -4.91 -1.75
C LYS A 519 10.28 -4.76 -2.70
N THR A 520 9.06 -4.69 -2.17
CA THR A 520 7.84 -4.55 -2.98
C THR A 520 7.48 -3.08 -3.27
N LYS A 521 8.21 -2.13 -2.67
CA LYS A 521 7.93 -0.69 -2.71
C LYS A 521 6.45 -0.40 -2.41
N SER A 522 5.91 -1.12 -1.44
CA SER A 522 4.49 -1.05 -1.08
C SER A 522 4.34 -1.14 0.44
N CYS A 523 3.14 -0.85 0.92
CA CYS A 523 2.82 -0.97 2.33
C CYS A 523 2.31 -2.38 2.62
N TRP A 524 3.14 -3.18 3.29
CA TRP A 524 2.77 -4.50 3.78
C TRP A 524 1.85 -4.38 4.99
N THR A 525 0.76 -5.14 4.96
CA THR A 525 -0.21 -5.24 6.07
C THR A 525 -0.25 -6.70 6.57
N PRO A 526 -0.62 -6.93 7.83
CA PRO A 526 -0.84 -8.29 8.33
C PRO A 526 -1.97 -9.05 7.61
N MET A 527 -2.83 -8.37 6.84
CA MET A 527 -4.06 -8.92 6.24
C MET A 527 -4.04 -9.18 4.74
#